data_AF-A0A9D0YSN8-F1
#
_entry.id   AF-A0A9D0YSN8-F1
#
_cell.length_a   1.000
_cell.length_b   1.000
_cell.length_c   1.000
_cell.angle_alpha   90.00
_cell.angle_beta   90.00
_cell.angle_gamma   90.00
#
_symmetry.space_group_name_H-M   'P 1'
#
loop_
_entity.id
_entity.type
_entity.pdbx_description
1 polymer ?
#
loop_
_entity_poly.entity_id
_entity_poly.type
_entity_poly.pdbx_seq_one_letter_code
_entity_poly.pdbx_strand_id
1 'polypeptide(L)'
;MQSQSSMFQASFVYTDEILSDFEKLYHLKGSLSPVARIICGVLGVAGAIYFGFQLYRHGFQIATAGYLIVCSLMILVAVSSRRRSGADDTLKKYRKYYENHRATFRIDADGVDMKLEGQKNHAHSKFRQIYGLFETERCFYFVIKGKAYYILPKKALSPEDADALRTYMQQQCKKKFQFYAL
;
A
#
# COMPACT_ATOMS: atom_id res chain seq x y z
N MET A 1 -10.47 -25.25 -23.72
CA MET A 1 -10.42 -24.80 -22.32
C MET A 1 -11.47 -23.71 -22.14
N GLN A 2 -12.60 -24.03 -21.50
CA GLN A 2 -13.65 -23.05 -21.23
C GLN A 2 -13.13 -22.05 -20.19
N SER A 3 -12.95 -20.79 -20.61
CA SER A 3 -12.80 -19.67 -19.69
C SER A 3 -14.17 -19.48 -19.04
N GLN A 4 -14.34 -19.95 -17.81
CA GLN A 4 -15.41 -19.42 -16.96
C GLN A 4 -15.09 -17.93 -16.78
N SER A 5 -15.81 -17.07 -17.48
CA SER A 5 -15.81 -15.64 -17.22
C SER A 5 -16.51 -15.43 -15.88
N SER A 6 -15.79 -15.61 -14.78
CA SER A 6 -16.28 -15.29 -13.44
C SER A 6 -16.50 -13.78 -13.39
N MET A 7 -17.75 -13.36 -13.47
CA MET A 7 -18.17 -11.97 -13.34
C MET A 7 -18.45 -11.72 -11.87
N PHE A 8 -17.61 -10.92 -11.21
CA PHE A 8 -17.84 -10.51 -9.83
C PHE A 8 -18.51 -9.13 -9.84
N GLN A 9 -19.57 -8.98 -9.05
CA GLN A 9 -20.25 -7.70 -8.87
C GLN A 9 -20.44 -7.42 -7.39
N ALA A 10 -20.26 -6.16 -7.00
CA ALA A 10 -20.53 -5.70 -5.65
C ALA A 10 -21.12 -4.30 -5.68
N SER A 11 -22.13 -4.05 -4.85
CA SER A 11 -22.62 -2.69 -4.59
C SER A 11 -22.69 -2.45 -3.10
N PHE A 12 -22.08 -1.36 -2.64
CA PHE A 12 -22.00 -1.01 -1.22
C PHE A 12 -21.84 0.50 -1.05
N VAL A 13 -22.02 0.98 0.18
CA VAL A 13 -21.74 2.37 0.55
C VAL A 13 -20.43 2.40 1.31
N TYR A 14 -19.56 3.36 1.00
CA TYR A 14 -18.33 3.56 1.77
C TYR A 14 -18.66 4.09 3.16
N THR A 15 -18.36 3.27 4.16
CA THR A 15 -18.50 3.61 5.58
C THR A 15 -17.18 4.10 6.16
N ASP A 16 -17.25 4.77 7.32
CA ASP A 16 -16.07 5.16 8.09
C ASP A 16 -15.13 3.99 8.38
N GLU A 17 -15.68 2.81 8.68
CA GLU A 17 -14.91 1.60 8.92
C GLU A 17 -14.05 1.17 7.72
N ILE A 18 -14.60 1.27 6.51
CA ILE A 18 -13.89 0.88 5.27
C ILE A 18 -12.77 1.87 4.98
N LEU A 19 -13.04 3.16 5.16
CA LEU A 19 -12.08 4.23 4.88
C LEU A 19 -10.96 4.29 5.93
N SER A 20 -11.29 4.02 7.20
CA SER A 20 -10.30 3.92 8.27
C SER A 20 -9.36 2.73 8.08
N ASP A 21 -9.86 1.59 7.58
CA ASP A 21 -9.02 0.44 7.21
C ASP A 21 -8.05 0.80 6.08
N PHE A 22 -8.54 1.53 5.07
CA PHE A 22 -7.71 2.02 3.97
C PHE A 22 -6.60 2.97 4.45
N GLU A 23 -6.93 3.92 5.32
CA GLU A 23 -5.98 4.88 5.89
C GLU A 23 -4.85 4.17 6.65
N LYS A 24 -5.19 3.19 7.50
CA LYS A 24 -4.22 2.34 8.19
C LYS A 24 -3.29 1.62 7.21
N LEU A 25 -3.85 0.97 6.18
CA LEU A 25 -3.06 0.28 5.14
C LEU A 25 -2.13 1.26 4.41
N TYR A 26 -2.62 2.45 4.05
CA TYR A 26 -1.85 3.45 3.33
C TYR A 26 -0.64 3.94 4.15
N HIS A 27 -0.83 4.12 5.46
CA HIS A 27 0.26 4.47 6.38
C HIS A 27 1.30 3.35 6.51
N LEU A 28 0.87 2.09 6.63
CA LEU A 28 1.80 0.95 6.72
C LEU A 28 2.64 0.80 5.44
N LYS A 29 2.02 0.90 4.27
CA LYS A 29 2.72 0.80 2.98
C LYS A 29 3.72 1.94 2.75
N GLY A 30 3.44 3.12 3.31
CA GLY A 30 4.35 4.26 3.26
C GLY A 30 5.53 4.17 4.23
N SER A 31 5.53 3.19 5.15
CA SER A 31 6.52 3.04 6.20
C SER A 31 7.58 2.00 5.85
N LEU A 32 8.86 2.28 6.15
CA LEU A 32 9.88 1.23 6.24
C LEU A 32 9.43 0.21 7.31
N SER A 33 9.57 -1.08 7.00
CA SER A 33 9.29 -2.17 7.94
C SER A 33 9.94 -1.88 9.30
N PRO A 34 9.24 -2.12 10.43
CA PRO A 34 9.82 -1.96 11.76
C PRO A 34 11.16 -2.70 11.91
N VAL A 35 11.27 -3.88 11.31
CA VAL A 35 12.50 -4.69 11.32
C VAL A 35 13.62 -3.98 10.55
N ALA A 36 13.33 -3.44 9.37
CA ALA A 36 14.33 -2.69 8.59
C ALA A 36 14.78 -1.43 9.34
N ARG A 37 13.87 -0.74 10.04
CA ARG A 37 14.22 0.41 10.90
C ARG A 37 15.13 0.01 12.05
N ILE A 38 14.85 -1.11 12.72
CA ILE A 38 15.67 -1.64 13.81
C ILE A 38 17.06 -2.01 13.28
N ILE A 39 17.14 -2.76 12.17
CA ILE A 39 18.43 -3.16 11.57
C ILE A 39 19.24 -1.93 11.15
N CYS A 40 18.62 -0.96 10.46
CA CYS A 40 19.32 0.28 10.10
C CYS A 40 19.75 1.08 11.33
N GLY A 41 18.94 1.11 12.40
CA GLY A 41 19.29 1.77 13.66
C GLY A 41 20.48 1.10 14.34
N VAL A 42 20.47 -0.24 14.48
CA VAL A 42 21.57 -1.00 15.09
C VAL A 42 22.86 -0.86 14.28
N LEU A 43 22.79 -1.02 12.95
CA LEU A 43 23.94 -0.81 12.06
C LEU A 43 24.46 0.62 12.11
N GLY A 44 23.56 1.61 12.22
CA GLY A 44 23.92 3.01 12.35
C GLY A 44 24.67 3.30 13.66
N VAL A 45 24.19 2.78 14.79
CA VAL A 45 24.85 2.93 16.10
C VAL A 45 26.19 2.20 16.14
N ALA A 46 26.23 0.94 15.69
CA ALA A 46 27.47 0.17 15.63
C ALA A 46 28.52 0.83 14.73
N GLY A 47 28.08 1.35 13.57
CA GLY A 47 28.92 2.12 12.66
C GLY A 47 29.45 3.40 13.30
N ALA A 48 28.60 4.17 13.99
CA ALA A 48 29.00 5.39 14.67
C ALA A 48 30.06 5.13 15.76
N ILE A 49 29.90 4.05 16.54
CA ILE A 49 30.88 3.66 17.57
C ILE A 49 32.20 3.22 16.92
N TYR A 50 32.13 2.36 15.89
CA TYR A 50 33.32 1.85 15.19
C TYR A 50 34.12 2.97 14.50
N PHE A 51 33.44 3.83 13.73
CA PHE A 51 34.08 4.95 13.04
C PHE A 51 34.53 6.05 14.00
N GLY A 52 33.80 6.29 15.09
CA GLY A 52 34.25 7.19 16.16
C GLY A 52 35.54 6.71 16.83
N PHE A 53 35.65 5.41 17.09
CA PHE A 53 36.88 4.81 17.65
C PHE A 53 38.05 4.82 16.65
N GLN A 54 37.78 4.53 15.38
CA GLN A 54 38.78 4.63 14.31
C GLN A 54 39.28 6.07 14.13
N LEU A 55 38.39 7.07 14.20
CA LEU A 55 38.74 8.48 14.12
C LEU A 55 39.65 8.90 15.29
N TYR A 56 39.35 8.42 16.50
CA TYR A 56 40.17 8.65 17.69
C TYR A 56 41.57 8.03 17.58
N ARG A 57 41.70 6.88 16.93
CA ARG A 57 42.95 6.09 16.93
C ARG A 57 43.86 6.32 15.72
N HIS A 58 43.31 6.61 14.53
CA HIS A 58 44.05 6.65 13.27
C HIS A 58 43.94 7.96 12.48
N GLY A 59 43.19 8.94 12.98
CA GLY A 59 43.07 10.26 12.34
C GLY A 59 42.34 10.26 10.99
N PHE A 60 42.51 11.35 10.25
CA PHE A 60 41.46 11.96 9.41
C PHE A 60 41.20 11.35 8.01
N GLN A 61 41.86 10.27 7.59
CA GLN A 61 41.94 9.95 6.15
C GLN A 61 40.88 9.00 5.58
N ILE A 62 40.32 8.06 6.37
CA ILE A 62 39.32 7.08 5.88
C ILE A 62 38.07 7.03 6.78
N ALA A 63 38.22 7.33 8.08
CA ALA A 63 37.15 7.25 9.06
C ALA A 63 36.03 8.30 8.86
N THR A 64 36.36 9.46 8.31
CA THR A 64 35.42 10.57 8.01
C THR A 64 34.43 10.23 6.91
N ALA A 65 34.87 9.57 5.84
CA ALA A 65 33.98 9.17 4.74
C ALA A 65 32.96 8.12 5.20
N GLY A 66 33.41 7.12 5.97
CA GLY A 66 32.52 6.11 6.58
C GLY A 66 31.54 6.72 7.58
N TYR A 67 31.99 7.65 8.41
CA TYR A 67 31.14 8.38 9.35
C TYR A 67 30.05 9.20 8.66
N LEU A 68 30.39 9.93 7.58
CA LEU A 68 29.41 10.69 6.79
C LEU A 68 28.38 9.81 6.09
N ILE A 69 28.77 8.63 5.61
CA ILE A 69 27.84 7.64 5.03
C ILE A 69 26.87 7.11 6.11
N VAL A 70 27.36 6.82 7.31
CA VAL A 70 26.51 6.36 8.42
C VAL A 70 25.56 7.46 8.90
N CYS A 71 26.04 8.71 9.04
CA CYS A 71 25.20 9.85 9.38
C CYS A 71 24.13 10.14 8.33
N SER A 72 24.48 10.07 7.04
CA SER A 72 23.51 10.27 5.95
C SER A 72 22.47 9.15 5.90
N LEU A 73 22.84 7.89 6.17
CA LEU A 73 21.89 6.78 6.37
C LEU A 73 20.95 7.01 7.57
N MET A 74 21.49 7.45 8.72
CA MET A 74 20.70 7.74 9.92
C MET A 74 19.71 8.91 9.68
N ILE A 75 20.15 9.95 8.98
CA ILE A 75 19.28 11.06 8.57
C ILE A 75 18.22 10.57 7.58
N LEU A 76 18.57 9.71 6.62
CA LEU A 76 17.61 9.15 5.68
C LEU A 76 16.52 8.34 6.40
N VAL A 77 16.89 7.55 7.41
CA VAL A 77 15.95 6.80 8.27
C VAL A 77 15.07 7.76 9.08
N ALA A 78 15.65 8.80 9.69
CA ALA A 78 14.92 9.80 10.46
C ALA A 78 13.99 10.67 9.59
N VAL A 79 14.34 10.95 8.34
CA VAL A 79 13.51 11.71 7.40
C VAL A 79 12.43 10.81 6.80
N SER A 80 12.71 9.53 6.57
CA SER A 80 11.70 8.55 6.14
C SER A 80 10.61 8.27 7.20
N SER A 81 10.88 8.59 8.47
CA SER A 81 9.93 8.43 9.58
C SER A 81 9.07 9.67 9.82
N ARG A 82 9.51 10.87 9.39
CA ARG A 82 8.68 12.08 9.43
C ARG A 82 7.55 11.94 8.42
N ARG A 83 6.38 11.58 8.95
CA ARG A 83 5.04 11.70 8.36
C ARG A 83 5.05 12.66 7.17
N ARG A 84 4.80 12.12 5.98
CA ARG A 84 4.44 12.92 4.81
C ARG A 84 3.18 13.69 5.15
N SER A 85 3.28 14.98 5.48
CA SER A 85 2.13 15.87 5.63
C SER A 85 1.20 15.81 4.39
N GLY A 86 1.74 15.57 3.19
CA GLY A 86 0.94 15.34 1.98
C GLY A 86 0.20 14.00 1.89
N ALA A 87 0.56 13.00 2.70
CA ALA A 87 -0.19 11.74 2.79
C ALA A 87 -1.54 11.98 3.50
N ASP A 88 -1.53 12.74 4.59
CA ASP A 88 -2.74 13.08 5.35
C ASP A 88 -3.71 13.92 4.50
N ASP A 89 -3.20 14.88 3.72
CA ASP A 89 -4.03 15.66 2.79
C ASP A 89 -4.62 14.81 1.65
N THR A 90 -3.90 13.79 1.20
CA THR A 90 -4.41 12.84 0.21
C THR A 90 -5.52 11.99 0.83
N LEU A 91 -5.30 11.45 2.03
CA LEU A 91 -6.29 10.62 2.73
C LEU A 91 -7.56 11.41 3.06
N LYS A 92 -7.44 12.67 3.51
CA LYS A 92 -8.59 13.57 3.71
C LYS A 92 -9.40 13.77 2.43
N LYS A 93 -8.72 13.95 1.28
CA LYS A 93 -9.40 14.07 -0.03
C LYS A 93 -10.12 12.78 -0.40
N TYR A 94 -9.49 11.62 -0.21
CA TYR A 94 -10.12 10.33 -0.45
C TYR A 94 -11.36 10.16 0.43
N ARG A 95 -11.22 10.36 1.75
CA ARG A 95 -12.34 10.26 2.69
C ARG A 95 -13.51 11.16 2.27
N LYS A 96 -13.26 12.45 2.03
CA LYS A 96 -14.29 13.40 1.57
C LYS A 96 -14.97 12.96 0.26
N TYR A 97 -14.24 12.30 -0.62
CA TYR A 97 -14.73 11.90 -1.94
C TYR A 97 -15.57 10.61 -1.91
N TYR A 98 -15.23 9.68 -1.02
CA TYR A 98 -15.86 8.36 -0.97
C TYR A 98 -16.90 8.24 0.15
N GLU A 99 -16.73 8.93 1.27
CA GLU A 99 -17.58 8.81 2.45
C GLU A 99 -19.06 8.98 2.11
N ASN A 100 -19.88 8.01 2.55
CA ASN A 100 -21.32 7.93 2.31
C ASN A 100 -21.77 7.86 0.85
N HIS A 101 -20.86 7.68 -0.11
CA HIS A 101 -21.22 7.48 -1.51
C HIS A 101 -21.32 5.98 -1.83
N ARG A 102 -22.33 5.61 -2.62
CA ARG A 102 -22.46 4.24 -3.14
C ARG A 102 -21.42 3.99 -4.23
N ALA A 103 -20.77 2.84 -4.14
CA ALA A 103 -19.90 2.31 -5.18
C ALA A 103 -20.50 1.03 -5.77
N THR A 104 -20.29 0.86 -7.08
CA THR A 104 -20.57 -0.37 -7.80
C THR A 104 -19.29 -0.85 -8.46
N PHE A 105 -18.92 -2.08 -8.15
CA PHE A 105 -17.79 -2.77 -8.73
C PHE A 105 -18.28 -3.86 -9.67
N ARG A 106 -17.62 -3.98 -10.82
CA ARG A 106 -17.76 -5.08 -11.76
C ARG A 106 -16.38 -5.54 -12.17
N ILE A 107 -16.10 -6.83 -12.02
CA ILE A 107 -14.84 -7.44 -12.39
C ILE A 107 -15.16 -8.56 -13.36
N ASP A 108 -14.65 -8.45 -14.57
CA ASP A 108 -14.89 -9.37 -15.67
C ASP A 108 -13.59 -9.62 -16.46
N ALA A 109 -13.70 -10.26 -17.63
CA ALA A 109 -12.53 -10.57 -18.45
C ALA A 109 -11.78 -9.33 -18.98
N ASP A 110 -12.43 -8.17 -19.07
CA ASP A 110 -11.84 -6.94 -19.59
C ASP A 110 -11.06 -6.18 -18.50
N GLY A 111 -11.48 -6.30 -17.24
CA GLY A 111 -10.76 -5.75 -16.11
C GLY A 111 -11.63 -5.46 -14.90
N VAL A 112 -11.30 -4.37 -14.21
CA VAL A 112 -12.01 -3.88 -13.03
C VAL A 112 -12.66 -2.54 -13.37
N ASP A 113 -13.99 -2.54 -13.34
CA ASP A 113 -14.83 -1.36 -13.42
C ASP A 113 -15.30 -0.93 -12.03
N MET A 114 -15.16 0.35 -11.74
CA MET A 114 -15.73 0.99 -10.57
C MET A 114 -16.56 2.20 -11.00
N LYS A 115 -17.79 2.28 -10.48
CA LYS A 115 -18.63 3.47 -10.57
C LYS A 115 -18.92 3.99 -9.18
N LEU A 116 -18.64 5.27 -8.94
CA LEU A 116 -19.06 5.97 -7.74
C LEU A 116 -20.31 6.79 -8.02
N GLU A 117 -21.22 6.83 -7.05
CA GLU A 117 -22.39 7.70 -7.07
C GLU A 117 -22.00 9.16 -7.28
N GLY A 118 -22.74 9.88 -8.12
CA GLY A 118 -22.45 11.27 -8.49
C GLY A 118 -21.38 11.44 -9.59
N GLN A 119 -20.63 10.39 -9.97
CA GLN A 119 -19.73 10.46 -11.11
C GLN A 119 -20.41 10.08 -12.43
N LYS A 120 -20.25 10.95 -13.45
CA LYS A 120 -20.68 10.65 -14.82
C LYS A 120 -19.85 9.54 -15.48
N ASN A 121 -18.56 9.49 -15.16
CA ASN A 121 -17.61 8.56 -15.78
C ASN A 121 -17.37 7.35 -14.89
N HIS A 122 -17.24 6.19 -15.51
CA HIS A 122 -16.86 4.95 -14.85
C HIS A 122 -15.34 4.82 -14.91
N ALA A 123 -14.72 4.39 -13.82
CA ALA A 123 -13.29 4.10 -13.79
C ALA A 123 -13.07 2.64 -14.24
N HIS A 124 -12.54 2.46 -15.45
CA HIS A 124 -12.15 1.15 -15.98
C HIS A 124 -10.63 0.99 -15.90
N SER A 125 -10.16 -0.14 -15.37
CA SER A 125 -8.75 -0.51 -15.40
C SER A 125 -8.56 -1.95 -15.86
N LYS A 126 -7.72 -2.15 -16.89
CA LYS A 126 -7.30 -3.48 -17.32
C LYS A 126 -6.40 -4.13 -16.27
N PHE A 127 -6.37 -5.45 -16.19
CA PHE A 127 -5.50 -6.17 -15.23
C PHE A 127 -4.02 -5.78 -15.31
N ARG A 128 -3.51 -5.48 -16.51
CA ARG A 128 -2.12 -5.00 -16.71
C ARG A 128 -1.83 -3.65 -16.05
N GLN A 129 -2.87 -2.85 -15.76
CA GLN A 129 -2.77 -1.56 -15.09
C GLN A 129 -2.85 -1.68 -13.57
N ILE A 130 -3.06 -2.89 -13.03
CA ILE A 130 -3.06 -3.18 -11.60
C ILE A 130 -1.65 -3.60 -11.17
N TYR A 131 -0.97 -2.71 -10.47
CA TYR A 131 0.42 -2.85 -10.07
C TYR A 131 0.60 -3.61 -8.76
N GLY A 132 -0.42 -3.63 -7.90
CA GLY A 132 -0.35 -4.31 -6.62
C GLY A 132 -1.72 -4.77 -6.13
N LEU A 133 -1.70 -5.90 -5.44
CA LEU A 133 -2.86 -6.54 -4.82
C LEU A 133 -2.58 -6.57 -3.32
N PHE A 134 -3.40 -5.88 -2.54
CA PHE A 134 -3.30 -5.85 -1.08
C PHE A 134 -4.61 -6.31 -0.47
N GLU A 135 -4.52 -6.92 0.70
CA GLU A 135 -5.67 -7.48 1.39
C GLU A 135 -5.53 -7.23 2.89
N THR A 136 -6.63 -6.89 3.53
CA THR A 136 -6.79 -6.83 4.99
C THR A 136 -7.89 -7.80 5.39
N GLU A 137 -8.21 -7.90 6.68
CA GLU A 137 -9.37 -8.70 7.13
C GLU A 137 -10.69 -8.19 6.54
N ARG A 138 -10.78 -6.89 6.23
CA ARG A 138 -12.03 -6.22 5.83
C ARG A 138 -12.14 -5.98 4.33
N CYS A 139 -11.02 -5.72 3.65
CA CYS A 139 -11.03 -5.15 2.30
C CYS A 139 -9.98 -5.78 1.38
N PHE A 140 -10.31 -5.78 0.09
CA PHE A 140 -9.36 -5.92 -1.00
C PHE A 140 -8.99 -4.55 -1.56
N TYR A 141 -7.71 -4.39 -1.92
CA TYR A 141 -7.16 -3.15 -2.44
C TYR A 141 -6.40 -3.42 -3.74
N PHE A 142 -6.82 -2.77 -4.83
CA PHE A 142 -6.16 -2.87 -6.12
C PHE A 142 -5.47 -1.55 -6.45
N VAL A 143 -4.14 -1.59 -6.58
CA VAL A 143 -3.35 -0.39 -6.87
C VAL A 143 -3.23 -0.20 -8.36
N ILE A 144 -3.81 0.87 -8.86
CA ILE A 144 -3.80 1.23 -10.28
C ILE A 144 -2.72 2.29 -10.56
N LYS A 145 -2.45 2.53 -11.86
CA LYS A 145 -1.46 3.53 -12.31
C LYS A 145 -1.74 4.88 -11.65
N GLY A 146 -0.70 5.56 -11.16
CA GLY A 146 -0.84 6.84 -10.46
C GLY A 146 -1.11 6.71 -8.95
N LYS A 147 -0.97 5.51 -8.36
CA LYS A 147 -1.17 5.24 -6.92
C LYS A 147 -2.62 5.45 -6.44
N ALA A 148 -3.59 5.38 -7.35
CA ALA A 148 -4.98 5.29 -6.93
C ALA A 148 -5.32 3.86 -6.49
N TYR A 149 -6.34 3.75 -5.64
CA TYR A 149 -6.76 2.49 -5.03
C TYR A 149 -8.23 2.25 -5.33
N TYR A 150 -8.51 1.06 -5.86
CA TYR A 150 -9.85 0.50 -5.74
C TYR A 150 -9.97 -0.19 -4.38
N ILE A 151 -11.00 0.20 -3.63
CA ILE A 151 -11.26 -0.30 -2.27
C ILE A 151 -12.55 -1.11 -2.35
N LEU A 152 -12.44 -2.43 -2.20
CA LEU A 152 -13.57 -3.36 -2.27
C LEU A 152 -13.70 -4.09 -0.91
N PRO A 153 -14.73 -3.77 -0.10
CA PRO A 153 -14.96 -4.47 1.15
C PRO A 153 -15.41 -5.91 0.88
N LYS A 154 -14.83 -6.85 1.63
CA LYS A 154 -15.16 -8.27 1.57
C LYS A 154 -16.61 -8.55 1.95
N LYS A 155 -17.17 -7.76 2.88
CA LYS A 155 -18.59 -7.84 3.28
C LYS A 155 -19.57 -7.58 2.13
N ALA A 156 -19.13 -6.93 1.04
CA ALA A 156 -19.96 -6.72 -0.14
C ALA A 156 -19.96 -7.91 -1.12
N LEU A 157 -19.20 -8.96 -0.80
CA LEU A 157 -19.13 -10.22 -1.54
C LEU A 157 -19.58 -11.35 -0.61
N SER A 158 -20.03 -12.47 -1.19
CA SER A 158 -20.16 -13.70 -0.41
C SER A 158 -18.76 -14.23 -0.03
N PRO A 159 -18.63 -15.04 1.03
CA PRO A 159 -17.33 -15.65 1.40
C PRO A 159 -16.72 -16.47 0.25
N GLU A 160 -17.55 -17.22 -0.48
CA GLU A 160 -17.13 -18.00 -1.64
C GLU A 160 -16.64 -17.10 -2.78
N ASP A 161 -17.37 -16.01 -3.06
CA ASP A 161 -16.96 -15.03 -4.08
C ASP A 161 -15.67 -14.31 -3.70
N ALA A 162 -15.44 -14.05 -2.42
CA ALA A 162 -14.21 -13.41 -1.95
C ALA A 162 -12.98 -14.28 -2.20
N ASP A 163 -13.07 -15.59 -1.93
CA ASP A 163 -11.98 -16.54 -2.18
C ASP A 163 -11.77 -16.79 -3.68
N ALA A 164 -12.87 -16.91 -4.44
CA ALA A 164 -12.83 -17.01 -5.89
C ALA A 164 -12.22 -15.76 -6.53
N LEU A 165 -12.62 -14.57 -6.07
CA LEU A 165 -12.06 -13.29 -6.52
C LEU A 165 -10.57 -13.20 -6.21
N ARG A 166 -10.15 -13.60 -5.01
CA ARG A 166 -8.72 -13.62 -4.62
C ARG A 166 -7.94 -14.44 -5.63
N THR A 167 -8.39 -15.67 -5.91
CA THR A 167 -7.73 -16.59 -6.85
C THR A 167 -7.72 -16.02 -8.27
N TYR A 168 -8.86 -15.52 -8.73
CA TYR A 168 -9.02 -14.93 -10.06
C TYR A 168 -8.08 -13.74 -10.29
N MET A 169 -8.05 -12.78 -9.36
CA MET A 169 -7.20 -11.60 -9.45
C MET A 169 -5.72 -11.96 -9.45
N GLN A 170 -5.30 -12.96 -8.67
CA GLN A 170 -3.92 -13.43 -8.66
C GLN A 170 -3.50 -14.03 -10.01
N GLN A 171 -4.40 -14.80 -10.64
CA GLN A 171 -4.17 -15.39 -11.96
C GLN A 171 -4.10 -14.32 -13.05
N GLN A 172 -5.08 -13.41 -13.11
CA GLN A 172 -5.16 -12.39 -14.15
C GLN A 172 -4.04 -11.34 -14.03
N CYS A 173 -3.70 -10.91 -12.80
CA CYS A 173 -2.64 -9.93 -12.58
C CYS A 173 -1.24 -10.56 -12.51
N LYS A 174 -1.13 -11.90 -12.45
CA LYS A 174 0.11 -12.65 -12.21
C LYS A 174 0.88 -12.15 -10.98
N LYS A 175 0.15 -11.88 -9.89
CA LYS A 175 0.66 -11.31 -8.64
C LYS A 175 0.04 -12.02 -7.46
N LYS A 176 0.72 -12.04 -6.31
CA LYS A 176 0.15 -12.51 -5.04
C LYS A 176 -0.44 -11.34 -4.25
N PHE A 177 -1.50 -11.61 -3.49
CA PHE A 177 -1.98 -10.65 -2.51
C PHE A 177 -0.98 -10.52 -1.37
N GLN A 178 -0.72 -9.28 -0.96
CA GLN A 178 0.03 -8.98 0.25
C GLN A 178 -0.97 -8.72 1.37
N PHE A 179 -0.97 -9.59 2.38
CA PHE A 179 -1.87 -9.48 3.52
C PHE A 179 -1.30 -8.56 4.61
N TYR A 180 -2.16 -7.70 5.15
CA TYR A 180 -1.87 -6.80 6.25
C TYR A 180 -2.88 -7.03 7.38
N ALA A 181 -2.39 -7.43 8.55
CA ALA A 181 -3.21 -7.49 9.77
C ALA A 181 -3.33 -6.06 10.37
N LEU A 182 -4.55 -5.55 10.52
CA LEU A 182 -4.87 -4.14 10.84
C LEU A 182 -5.88 -3.96 11.97
#